data_AF-A0A7S3NRI7-F1
#
_entry.id   AF-A0A7S3NRI7-F1
#
_cell.length_a   1.000
_cell.length_b   1.000
_cell.length_c   1.000
_cell.angle_alpha   90.00
_cell.angle_beta   90.00
_cell.angle_gamma   90.00
#
_symmetry.space_group_name_H-M   'P 1'
#
loop_
_entity.id
_entity.type
_entity.pdbx_description
1 polymer ?
#
loop_
_entity_poly.entity_id
_entity_poly.type
_entity_poly.pdbx_seq_one_letter_code
_entity_poly.pdbx_strand_id
1 'polypeptide(L)'
;MNFNMWHEDKSKLGLEKLKFYFNYFNSQCSMPEDERYISFERKFISELDYDNLENDVWSNSDTTLTSVFFDEKGRIEEDEGSLMVDFANKFIGGGCMNLGCVQEEILFLIYPELLMALILCPKMEK
;
A
#
# COMPACT_ATOMS: atom_id res chain seq x y z
N MET A 1 9.77 13.84 1.08
CA MET A 1 9.05 13.40 2.28
C MET A 1 9.62 14.13 3.48
N ASN A 2 8.79 14.81 4.27
CA ASN A 2 9.24 15.54 5.46
C ASN A 2 8.70 14.81 6.70
N PHE A 3 9.60 14.27 7.53
CA PHE A 3 9.25 13.56 8.77
C PHE A 3 8.86 14.50 9.93
N ASN A 4 8.89 15.82 9.74
CA ASN A 4 8.47 16.79 10.76
C ASN A 4 7.06 16.49 11.31
N MET A 5 6.17 15.94 10.47
CA MET A 5 4.82 15.55 10.89
C MET A 5 4.80 14.48 11.98
N TRP A 6 5.83 13.63 12.08
CA TRP A 6 5.94 12.63 13.14
C TRP A 6 6.23 13.23 14.52
N HIS A 7 6.82 14.43 14.58
CA HIS A 7 7.09 15.13 15.84
C HIS A 7 5.92 16.01 16.30
N GLU A 8 5.05 16.40 15.36
CA GLU A 8 3.89 17.24 15.63
C GLU A 8 2.74 16.45 16.25
N ASP A 9 2.57 15.18 15.87
CA ASP A 9 1.56 14.30 16.44
C ASP A 9 2.02 13.64 17.76
N LYS A 10 1.65 14.28 18.88
CA LYS A 10 1.88 13.77 20.25
C LYS A 10 0.75 12.87 20.76
N SER A 11 -0.17 12.46 19.90
CA SER A 11 -1.24 11.53 20.28
C SER A 11 -0.68 10.16 20.66
N LYS A 12 -1.48 9.37 21.37
CA LYS A 12 -1.13 7.96 21.65
C LYS A 12 -0.88 7.18 20.35
N LEU A 13 -1.66 7.45 19.30
CA LEU A 13 -1.50 6.81 18.01
C LEU A 13 -0.15 7.18 17.36
N GLY A 14 0.20 8.46 17.31
CA GLY A 14 1.48 8.92 16.78
C GLY A 14 2.68 8.25 17.48
N LEU A 15 2.61 8.09 18.80
CA LEU A 15 3.63 7.37 19.56
C LEU A 15 3.71 5.87 19.20
N GLU A 16 2.59 5.19 18.97
CA GLU A 16 2.62 3.80 18.50
C GLU A 16 3.24 3.70 17.10
N LYS A 17 2.87 4.59 16.18
CA LYS A 17 3.47 4.63 14.83
C LYS A 17 4.98 4.80 14.87
N LEU A 18 5.48 5.70 15.70
CA LEU A 18 6.91 5.90 15.89
C LEU A 18 7.63 4.61 16.33
N LYS A 19 6.99 3.78 17.17
CA LYS A 19 7.58 2.49 17.56
C LYS A 19 7.77 1.55 16.38
N PHE A 20 6.80 1.49 15.46
CA PHE A 20 6.92 0.68 14.23
C PHE A 20 8.10 1.15 13.38
N TYR A 21 8.19 2.45 13.11
CA TYR A 21 9.28 3.00 12.30
C TYR A 21 10.65 2.83 12.97
N PHE A 22 10.77 3.07 14.28
CA PHE A 22 12.03 2.84 14.98
C PHE A 22 12.41 1.36 15.02
N ASN A 23 11.44 0.46 15.19
CA ASN A 23 11.68 -0.98 15.11
C ASN A 23 12.24 -1.36 13.75
N TYR A 24 11.66 -0.84 12.68
CA TYR A 24 12.16 -1.04 11.32
C TYR A 24 13.57 -0.48 11.12
N PHE A 25 13.84 0.77 11.47
CA PHE A 25 15.18 1.33 11.29
C PHE A 25 16.25 0.58 12.11
N ASN A 26 15.92 0.16 13.33
CA ASN A 26 16.82 -0.65 14.16
C ASN A 26 17.10 -2.02 13.54
N SER A 27 16.10 -2.68 12.95
CA SER A 27 16.30 -3.96 12.29
C SER A 27 17.16 -3.80 11.04
N GLN A 28 16.94 -2.77 10.24
CA GLN A 28 17.76 -2.48 9.06
C GLN A 28 19.22 -2.18 9.40
N CYS A 29 19.49 -1.46 10.50
CA CYS A 29 20.87 -1.22 10.96
C CYS A 29 21.63 -2.50 11.35
N SER A 30 20.91 -3.58 11.64
CA SER A 30 21.50 -4.86 12.07
C SER A 30 21.49 -5.92 10.95
N MET A 31 20.92 -5.61 9.79
CA MET A 31 20.85 -6.53 8.67
C MET A 31 22.18 -6.62 7.91
N PRO A 32 22.52 -7.80 7.35
CA PRO A 32 23.68 -7.93 6.48
C PRO A 32 23.54 -7.03 5.25
N GLU A 33 24.68 -6.63 4.68
CA GLU A 33 24.76 -5.90 3.42
C GLU A 33 24.45 -6.82 2.23
N ASP A 34 23.24 -7.36 2.20
CA ASP A 34 22.72 -8.10 1.05
C ASP A 34 21.94 -7.15 0.14
N GLU A 35 22.13 -7.30 -1.17
CA GLU A 35 21.37 -6.54 -2.17
C GLU A 35 19.90 -6.96 -2.14
N ARG A 36 19.02 -6.01 -1.80
CA ARG A 36 17.57 -6.17 -1.84
C ARG A 36 16.98 -5.11 -2.75
N TYR A 37 15.99 -5.52 -3.53
CA TYR A 37 15.37 -4.68 -4.54
C TYR A 37 13.89 -4.53 -4.26
N ILE A 38 13.40 -3.31 -4.39
CA ILE A 38 11.97 -2.99 -4.31
C ILE A 38 11.63 -2.21 -5.57
N SER A 39 10.65 -2.70 -6.32
CA SER A 39 10.16 -2.06 -7.52
C SER A 39 8.84 -1.34 -7.24
N PHE A 40 8.72 -0.12 -7.74
CA PHE A 40 7.49 0.64 -7.75
C PHE A 40 7.04 0.79 -9.20
N GLU A 41 5.81 0.37 -9.50
CA GLU A 41 5.23 0.45 -10.83
C GLU A 41 3.93 1.26 -10.77
N ARG A 42 3.79 2.26 -11.66
CA ARG A 42 2.53 2.98 -11.86
C ARG A 42 1.95 2.59 -13.20
N LYS A 43 0.79 1.95 -13.19
CA LYS A 43 0.02 1.58 -14.38
C LYS A 43 -1.05 2.62 -14.65
N PHE A 44 -1.25 2.95 -15.92
CA PHE A 44 -2.27 3.89 -16.38
C PHE A 44 -3.02 3.27 -17.56
N ILE A 45 -4.33 3.41 -17.56
CA ILE A 45 -5.23 3.00 -18.66
C ILE A 45 -5.75 4.29 -19.27
N SER A 46 -5.65 4.44 -20.60
CA SER A 46 -6.14 5.65 -21.27
C SER A 46 -7.66 5.73 -21.25
N GLU A 47 -8.23 6.94 -21.38
CA GLU A 47 -9.69 7.10 -21.47
C GLU A 47 -10.29 6.26 -22.61
N LEU A 48 -9.64 6.23 -23.78
CA LEU A 48 -10.07 5.38 -24.89
C LEU A 48 -10.04 3.90 -24.53
N ASP A 49 -8.98 3.42 -23.88
CA ASP A 49 -8.88 2.02 -23.48
C ASP A 49 -9.92 1.67 -22.41
N TYR A 50 -10.19 2.60 -21.49
CA TYR A 50 -11.22 2.45 -20.47
C TYR A 50 -12.63 2.38 -21.10
N ASP A 51 -12.94 3.27 -22.03
CA ASP A 51 -14.21 3.26 -22.77
C ASP A 51 -14.38 1.98 -23.58
N ASN A 52 -13.29 1.48 -24.20
CA ASN A 52 -13.31 0.20 -24.91
C ASN A 52 -13.56 -0.97 -23.96
N LEU A 53 -12.97 -0.95 -22.76
CA LEU A 53 -13.21 -1.96 -21.74
C LEU A 53 -14.69 -2.01 -21.36
N GLU A 54 -15.29 -0.86 -21.05
CA GLU A 54 -16.68 -0.74 -20.62
C GLU A 54 -17.69 -1.13 -21.71
N ASN A 55 -17.51 -0.60 -22.92
CA ASN A 55 -18.51 -0.73 -23.97
C ASN A 55 -18.40 -2.02 -24.78
N ASP A 56 -17.22 -2.64 -24.85
CA ASP A 56 -16.98 -3.80 -25.72
C ASP A 56 -16.45 -5.01 -24.93
N VAL A 57 -15.37 -4.85 -24.17
CA VAL A 57 -14.66 -5.99 -23.58
C VAL A 57 -15.47 -6.69 -22.49
N TRP A 58 -16.05 -5.95 -21.53
CA TRP A 58 -16.77 -6.59 -20.42
C TRP A 58 -18.08 -7.23 -20.86
N SER A 59 -18.84 -6.56 -21.73
CA SER A 59 -20.14 -7.04 -22.22
C SER A 59 -20.03 -8.28 -23.10
N ASN A 60 -18.91 -8.44 -23.81
CA ASN A 60 -18.64 -9.56 -24.71
C ASN A 60 -17.67 -10.60 -24.13
N SER A 61 -17.34 -10.53 -22.83
CA SER A 61 -16.42 -11.48 -22.22
C SER A 61 -17.10 -12.82 -21.94
N ASP A 62 -16.62 -13.88 -22.61
CA ASP A 62 -17.01 -15.28 -22.34
C ASP A 62 -16.11 -15.94 -21.27
N THR A 63 -15.32 -15.15 -20.55
CA THR A 63 -14.38 -15.67 -19.54
C THR A 63 -15.14 -16.28 -18.37
N THR A 64 -14.87 -17.54 -18.06
CA THR A 64 -15.50 -18.20 -16.90
C THR A 64 -14.98 -17.61 -15.59
N LEU A 65 -15.87 -17.47 -14.61
CA LEU A 65 -15.50 -17.05 -13.26
C LEU A 65 -14.43 -17.98 -12.67
N THR A 66 -13.48 -17.38 -11.95
CA THR A 66 -12.44 -18.10 -11.23
C THR A 66 -12.95 -18.57 -9.86
N SER A 67 -12.22 -19.49 -9.24
CA SER A 67 -12.52 -19.96 -7.88
C SER A 67 -12.39 -18.83 -6.87
N VAL A 68 -13.34 -18.75 -5.94
CA VAL A 68 -13.31 -17.80 -4.82
C VAL A 68 -13.18 -18.57 -3.53
N PHE A 69 -12.18 -18.20 -2.72
CA PHE A 69 -11.99 -18.70 -1.37
C PHE A 69 -12.36 -17.59 -0.38
N PHE A 70 -13.07 -17.94 0.69
CA PHE A 70 -13.48 -17.01 1.72
C PHE A 70 -12.97 -17.49 3.07
N ASP A 71 -12.24 -16.61 3.76
CA ASP A 71 -11.83 -16.80 5.14
C ASP A 71 -12.33 -15.61 5.96
N GLU A 72 -13.22 -15.87 6.92
CA GLU A 72 -13.80 -14.83 7.79
C GLU A 72 -12.79 -14.26 8.79
N LYS A 73 -11.77 -15.04 9.14
CA LYS A 73 -10.81 -14.70 10.21
C LYS A 73 -9.44 -14.30 9.68
N GLY A 74 -9.14 -14.65 8.43
CA GLY A 74 -7.89 -14.34 7.76
C GLY A 74 -7.67 -12.84 7.57
N ARG A 75 -6.40 -12.47 7.41
CA ARG A 75 -5.96 -11.10 7.09
C ARG A 75 -5.17 -11.13 5.79
N ILE A 76 -5.24 -10.06 5.00
CA ILE A 76 -4.60 -9.99 3.68
C ILE A 76 -3.07 -10.09 3.82
N GLU A 77 -2.50 -9.45 4.84
CA GLU A 77 -1.06 -9.46 5.12
C GLU A 77 -0.52 -10.80 5.64
N GLU A 78 -1.40 -11.74 6.00
CA GLU A 78 -1.04 -13.07 6.50
C GLU A 78 -1.11 -14.15 5.40
N ASP A 79 -1.63 -13.83 4.21
CA ASP A 79 -1.79 -14.78 3.10
C ASP A 79 -0.53 -14.79 2.20
N GLU A 80 0.45 -15.63 2.58
CA GLU A 80 1.71 -15.77 1.86
C GLU A 80 1.50 -16.36 0.45
N GLY A 81 2.12 -15.73 -0.56
CA GLY A 81 2.09 -16.21 -1.95
C GLY A 81 0.94 -15.67 -2.80
N SER A 82 0.03 -14.90 -2.20
CA SER A 82 -1.02 -14.17 -2.90
C SER A 82 -0.62 -12.73 -3.25
N LEU A 83 -1.33 -12.13 -4.21
CA LEU A 83 -1.24 -10.69 -4.44
C LEU A 83 -2.00 -9.95 -3.33
N MET A 84 -1.27 -9.25 -2.46
CA MET A 84 -1.85 -8.46 -1.38
C MET A 84 -2.45 -7.17 -1.92
N VAL A 85 -3.73 -6.94 -1.63
CA VAL A 85 -4.45 -5.72 -2.04
C VAL A 85 -4.40 -4.69 -0.92
N ASP A 86 -4.09 -3.45 -1.29
CA ASP A 86 -4.19 -2.27 -0.43
C ASP A 86 -5.49 -1.52 -0.74
N PHE A 87 -6.25 -1.15 0.29
CA PHE A 87 -7.43 -0.28 0.17
C PHE A 87 -7.00 1.19 0.14
N ALA A 88 -6.26 1.52 -0.92
CA ALA A 88 -5.48 2.73 -1.02
C ALA A 88 -6.31 4.01 -1.16
N ASN A 89 -5.78 5.09 -0.60
CA ASN A 89 -6.21 6.45 -0.92
C ASN A 89 -5.67 6.86 -2.30
N LYS A 90 -6.37 7.77 -2.99
CA LYS A 90 -5.89 8.37 -4.25
C LYS A 90 -4.50 9.01 -4.11
N PHE A 91 -4.14 9.46 -2.92
CA PHE A 91 -2.75 9.77 -2.57
C PHE A 91 -2.20 8.58 -1.79
N ILE A 92 -1.32 7.80 -2.41
CA ILE A 92 -0.82 6.54 -1.83
C ILE A 92 -0.26 6.75 -0.41
N GLY A 93 -0.59 5.82 0.48
CA GLY A 93 -0.24 5.86 1.90
C GLY A 93 -1.19 6.74 2.72
N GLY A 94 -2.17 7.42 2.12
CA GLY A 94 -3.24 8.13 2.81
C GLY A 94 -2.78 8.99 4.00
N GLY A 95 -3.27 8.64 5.18
CA GLY A 95 -2.94 9.30 6.44
C GLY A 95 -1.77 8.67 7.22
N CYS A 96 -0.90 7.87 6.59
CA CYS A 96 0.13 7.10 7.29
C CYS A 96 1.10 8.00 8.08
N MET A 97 1.36 9.20 7.59
CA MET A 97 2.19 10.23 8.22
C MET A 97 1.44 11.13 9.22
N ASN A 98 0.13 10.91 9.43
CA ASN A 98 -0.74 11.73 10.27
C ASN A 98 -1.64 10.83 11.14
N LEU A 99 -2.94 11.14 11.26
CA LEU A 99 -3.88 10.43 12.15
C LEU A 99 -4.48 9.13 11.58
N GLY A 100 -4.14 8.72 10.35
CA GLY A 100 -4.72 7.51 9.73
C GLY A 100 -4.26 6.23 10.42
N CYS A 101 -5.17 5.29 10.67
CA CYS A 101 -4.85 4.00 11.30
C CYS A 101 -5.85 2.92 10.88
N VAL A 102 -6.16 2.88 9.59
CA VAL A 102 -6.95 1.80 8.99
C VAL A 102 -6.05 0.92 8.13
N GLN A 103 -6.60 0.10 7.24
CA GLN A 103 -5.86 -0.96 6.55
C GLN A 103 -4.62 -0.44 5.80
N GLU A 104 -4.75 0.59 4.95
CA GLU A 104 -3.62 1.21 4.22
C GLU A 104 -2.52 1.69 5.17
N GLU A 105 -2.85 2.50 6.19
CA GLU A 105 -1.81 3.01 7.08
C GLU A 105 -1.15 1.94 7.93
N ILE A 106 -1.89 0.90 8.34
CA ILE A 106 -1.32 -0.25 9.05
C ILE A 106 -0.35 -0.99 8.13
N LEU A 107 -0.71 -1.19 6.86
CA LEU A 107 0.16 -1.84 5.87
C LEU A 107 1.48 -1.06 5.70
N PHE A 108 1.42 0.27 5.64
CA PHE A 108 2.59 1.15 5.57
C PHE A 108 3.43 1.18 6.86
N LEU A 109 2.86 0.82 8.01
CA LEU A 109 3.58 0.68 9.28
C LEU A 109 4.30 -0.66 9.40
N ILE A 110 3.70 -1.75 8.89
CA ILE A 110 4.30 -3.10 8.96
C ILE A 110 5.25 -3.38 7.79
N TYR A 111 5.10 -2.66 6.66
CA TYR A 111 6.02 -2.66 5.52
C TYR A 111 6.53 -1.24 5.23
N PRO A 112 7.43 -0.67 6.06
CA PRO A 112 7.83 0.73 5.97
C PRO A 112 8.56 1.12 4.68
N GLU A 113 9.08 0.17 3.91
CA GLU A 113 9.65 0.46 2.59
C GLU A 113 8.62 1.07 1.61
N LEU A 114 7.32 0.79 1.82
CA LEU A 114 6.23 1.40 1.06
C LEU A 114 6.19 2.93 1.22
N LEU A 115 6.79 3.49 2.27
CA LEU A 115 6.89 4.94 2.45
C LEU A 115 7.58 5.65 1.27
N MET A 116 8.41 4.95 0.50
CA MET A 116 9.02 5.49 -0.71
C MET A 116 7.98 5.83 -1.78
N ALA A 117 6.83 5.15 -1.81
CA ALA A 117 5.74 5.45 -2.73
C ALA A 117 5.20 6.89 -2.56
N LEU A 118 5.24 7.46 -1.34
CA LEU A 118 4.81 8.84 -1.09
C LEU A 118 5.65 9.88 -1.83
N ILE A 119 6.88 9.52 -2.20
CA ILE A 119 7.81 10.38 -2.94
C ILE A 119 7.67 10.12 -4.45
N LEU A 120 7.59 8.84 -4.83
CA LEU A 120 7.69 8.41 -6.21
C LEU A 120 6.35 8.49 -6.97
N CYS A 121 5.23 8.32 -6.27
CA CYS A 121 3.93 8.14 -6.89
C CYS A 121 3.05 9.39 -6.69
N PRO A 122 2.71 10.12 -7.76
CA PRO A 122 1.74 11.21 -7.67
C PRO A 122 0.33 10.66 -7.41
N LYS A 123 -0.62 11.55 -7.13
CA LYS A 123 -2.04 11.22 -6.97
C LYS A 123 -2.53 10.31 -8.10
N MET A 124 -3.22 9.21 -7.79
CA MET A 124 -3.92 8.38 -8.76
C MET A 124 -5.07 9.18 -9.38
N GLU A 125 -5.09 9.21 -10.70
CA GLU A 125 -6.17 9.81 -11.49
C GLU A 125 -7.34 8.82 -11.58
N LYS A 126 -8.53 9.36 -11.85
CA LYS A 126 -9.72 8.54 -12.07
C LYS A 126 -9.81 8.17 -13.54
#